data_AF-A0A7J6QLC5-F1
#
_entry.id   AF-A0A7J6QLC5-F1
#
_cell.length_a   1.000
_cell.length_b   1.000
_cell.length_c   1.000
_cell.angle_alpha   90.00
_cell.angle_beta   90.00
_cell.angle_gamma   90.00
#
_symmetry.space_group_name_H-M   'P 1'
#
loop_
_entity.id
_entity.type
_entity.pdbx_description
1 polymer ?
#
loop_
_entity_poly.entity_id
_entity_poly.type
_entity_poly.pdbx_seq_one_letter_code
_entity_poly.pdbx_strand_id
1 'polypeptide(L)'
;MSDIDEEEDALRKQLESLPPIRIKQCDFDDEQTNKIRILVSEALGKHALSKDVAENIKTIMDQDPEFNRIPGKGPWHCVVGTSFGGSIAHERNHAVLFDDINSGNTILLFKSMGAQPPPSDGPPVPSAAHGGATGGVGFIVVFNLSEFESDCFRRPPQPKEVNHLDDVCYWACHSCAIRGEGDALLNEWPMLMSHDSGTGYILTTDAFWEIAKSQEGNFTAQLNCGVRAFDIRPLCNAKGMYMHHGILTVDHSLKDALTEVVTWANSHPEEFILLVNSHYSPNTDDCKGKVWQTMATLNLMPSIGSDGSCDRLKGLTINQAMKMSALNAGGHVFVVEGEGVCLDANWNSSLTCYRENGDCREGSPGSGYINKELFLYINETASRKPKTNLTTIQAHWQYDSTSVEEMLKAGSNILNDTKLSGVNKKLIGIIPQLEYINLLEVNDACLYGVELAEALKARTK
;
A
#
# COMPACT_ATOMS: atom_id res chain seq x y z
N MET A 1 8.59 3.55 -47.06
CA MET A 1 8.34 4.03 -45.69
C MET A 1 7.44 5.21 -45.85
N SER A 2 6.26 5.13 -45.24
CA SER A 2 5.25 6.16 -45.35
C SER A 2 5.63 7.33 -44.44
N ASP A 3 5.19 8.55 -44.76
CA ASP A 3 5.51 9.76 -43.97
C ASP A 3 5.10 9.62 -42.48
N ILE A 4 4.17 8.71 -42.18
CA ILE A 4 3.70 8.36 -40.82
C ILE A 4 4.79 7.64 -40.00
N ASP A 5 5.58 6.77 -40.65
CA ASP A 5 6.63 5.99 -39.98
C ASP A 5 7.80 6.89 -39.53
N GLU A 6 8.03 8.01 -40.24
CA GLU A 6 9.10 8.97 -39.90
C GLU A 6 8.71 9.89 -38.73
N GLU A 7 7.44 10.26 -38.61
CA GLU A 7 6.93 11.12 -37.54
C GLU A 7 6.87 10.38 -36.18
N GLU A 8 6.42 9.13 -36.17
CA GLU A 8 6.43 8.29 -34.97
C GLU A 8 7.86 8.02 -34.46
N ASP A 9 8.81 7.77 -35.36
CA ASP A 9 10.22 7.57 -35.02
C ASP A 9 10.87 8.84 -34.43
N ALA A 10 10.48 10.02 -34.92
CA ALA A 10 10.96 11.30 -34.39
C ALA A 10 10.42 11.55 -32.97
N LEU A 11 9.13 11.33 -32.74
CA LEU A 11 8.50 11.47 -31.43
C LEU A 11 9.12 10.50 -30.41
N ARG A 12 9.35 9.24 -30.81
CA ARG A 12 9.99 8.25 -29.94
C ARG A 12 11.39 8.67 -29.52
N LYS A 13 12.22 9.14 -30.46
CA LYS A 13 13.58 9.64 -30.15
C LYS A 13 13.54 10.85 -29.22
N GLN A 14 12.56 11.74 -29.40
CA GLN A 14 12.37 12.89 -28.53
C GLN A 14 12.01 12.44 -27.11
N LEU A 15 11.08 11.50 -26.95
CA LEU A 15 10.67 10.96 -25.65
C LEU A 15 11.79 10.19 -24.94
N GLU A 16 12.62 9.44 -25.68
CA GLU A 16 13.80 8.75 -25.15
C GLU A 16 14.89 9.74 -24.67
N SER A 17 14.92 10.95 -25.22
CA SER A 17 15.84 12.01 -24.79
C SER A 17 15.38 12.80 -23.56
N LEU A 18 14.11 12.66 -23.17
CA LEU A 18 13.55 13.40 -22.04
C LEU A 18 14.09 12.87 -20.69
N PRO A 19 14.18 13.75 -19.68
CA PRO A 19 14.42 13.33 -18.30
C PRO A 19 13.47 12.21 -17.86
N PRO A 20 13.97 11.25 -17.06
CA PRO A 20 13.09 10.28 -16.44
C PRO A 20 12.18 10.99 -15.44
N ILE A 21 10.92 10.58 -15.42
CA ILE A 21 9.92 11.11 -14.51
C ILE A 21 9.40 10.01 -13.59
N ARG A 22 8.93 10.40 -12.40
CA ARG A 22 8.21 9.52 -11.49
C ARG A 22 6.77 10.01 -11.37
N ILE A 23 5.84 9.34 -12.05
CA ILE A 23 4.41 9.67 -11.99
C ILE A 23 3.87 9.27 -10.61
N LYS A 24 3.20 10.20 -9.93
CA LYS A 24 2.50 9.98 -8.65
C LYS A 24 1.00 9.82 -8.86
N GLN A 25 0.42 10.58 -9.80
CA GLN A 25 -0.96 10.46 -10.24
C GLN A 25 -1.05 10.96 -11.69
N CYS A 26 -1.79 10.28 -12.55
CA CYS A 26 -2.05 10.74 -13.91
C CYS A 26 -3.41 10.22 -14.38
N ASP A 27 -4.29 11.13 -14.76
CA ASP A 27 -5.60 10.79 -15.31
C ASP A 27 -5.67 11.01 -16.84
N PHE A 28 -4.54 11.31 -17.47
CA PHE A 28 -4.42 11.48 -18.94
C PHE A 28 -4.11 10.15 -19.63
N ASP A 29 -4.41 10.06 -20.93
CA ASP A 29 -3.91 8.97 -21.76
C ASP A 29 -2.40 9.11 -22.07
N ASP A 30 -1.80 8.08 -22.65
CA ASP A 30 -0.35 8.04 -22.91
C ASP A 30 0.10 9.13 -23.90
N GLU A 31 -0.72 9.46 -24.90
CA GLU A 31 -0.39 10.48 -25.90
C GLU A 31 -0.37 11.87 -25.25
N GLN A 32 -1.39 12.19 -24.47
CA GLN A 32 -1.51 13.42 -23.71
C GLN A 32 -0.40 13.54 -22.66
N THR A 33 -0.11 12.45 -21.96
CA THR A 33 0.98 12.39 -20.96
C THR A 33 2.32 12.70 -21.62
N ASN A 34 2.60 12.11 -22.79
CA ASN A 34 3.83 12.37 -23.53
C ASN A 34 3.94 13.84 -24.00
N LYS A 35 2.85 14.45 -24.46
CA LYS A 35 2.82 15.89 -24.79
C LYS A 35 3.11 16.77 -23.57
N ILE A 36 2.51 16.45 -22.42
CA ILE A 36 2.77 17.16 -21.16
C ILE A 36 4.24 17.02 -20.74
N ARG A 37 4.84 15.83 -20.90
CA ARG A 37 6.26 15.60 -20.59
C ARG A 37 7.18 16.46 -21.43
N ILE A 38 6.93 16.53 -22.74
CA ILE A 38 7.70 17.38 -23.65
C ILE A 38 7.57 18.85 -23.22
N LEU A 39 6.33 19.31 -23.01
CA LEU A 39 6.03 20.68 -22.59
C LEU A 39 6.77 21.08 -21.30
N VAL A 40 6.73 20.22 -20.28
CA VAL A 40 7.35 20.47 -18.98
C VAL A 40 8.88 20.50 -19.12
N SER A 41 9.45 19.55 -19.85
CA SER A 41 10.90 19.52 -20.08
C SER A 41 11.39 20.77 -20.82
N GLU A 42 10.63 21.25 -21.81
CA GLU A 42 10.95 22.49 -22.50
C GLU A 42 10.85 23.72 -21.58
N ALA A 43 9.81 23.80 -20.76
CA ALA A 43 9.60 24.91 -19.84
C ALA A 43 10.72 24.97 -18.78
N LEU A 44 11.12 23.82 -18.23
CA LEU A 44 12.24 23.69 -17.30
C LEU A 44 13.59 24.06 -17.95
N GLY A 45 13.76 23.77 -19.24
CA GLY A 45 14.95 24.18 -19.99
C GLY A 45 15.01 25.68 -20.31
N LYS A 46 13.86 26.35 -20.40
CA LYS A 46 13.74 27.78 -20.75
C LYS A 46 13.73 28.71 -19.53
N HIS A 47 13.23 28.26 -18.39
CA HIS A 47 12.96 29.10 -17.23
C HIS A 47 13.61 28.54 -15.95
N ALA A 48 14.29 29.42 -15.20
CA ALA A 48 14.97 29.03 -13.95
C ALA A 48 14.06 29.15 -12.70
N LEU A 49 13.06 30.05 -12.72
CA LEU A 49 12.16 30.26 -11.60
C LEU A 49 10.89 29.41 -11.75
N SER A 50 10.52 28.68 -10.70
CA SER A 50 9.36 27.78 -10.70
C SER A 50 8.04 28.48 -11.05
N LYS A 51 7.88 29.76 -10.66
CA LYS A 51 6.73 30.57 -11.05
C LYS A 51 6.63 30.78 -12.57
N ASP A 52 7.78 31.00 -13.24
CA ASP A 52 7.83 31.28 -14.67
C ASP A 52 7.60 29.98 -15.47
N VAL A 53 8.13 28.85 -14.98
CA VAL A 53 7.84 27.52 -15.50
C VAL A 53 6.33 27.23 -15.41
N ALA A 54 5.72 27.44 -14.24
CA ALA A 54 4.30 27.21 -14.01
C ALA A 54 3.41 28.10 -14.90
N GLU A 55 3.75 29.38 -15.04
CA GLU A 55 3.04 30.32 -15.90
C GLU A 55 3.14 29.94 -17.38
N ASN A 56 4.33 29.53 -17.83
CA ASN A 56 4.55 29.07 -19.22
C ASN A 56 3.71 27.84 -19.55
N ILE A 57 3.77 26.80 -18.71
CA ILE A 57 2.99 25.56 -18.88
C ILE A 57 1.50 25.88 -18.88
N LYS A 58 1.01 26.62 -17.88
CA LYS A 58 -0.40 27.00 -17.76
C LYS A 58 -0.88 27.73 -19.02
N THR A 59 -0.09 28.68 -19.54
CA THR A 59 -0.45 29.48 -20.71
C THR A 59 -0.64 28.62 -21.95
N ILE A 60 0.25 27.66 -22.17
CA ILE A 60 0.17 26.72 -23.30
C ILE A 60 -1.06 25.81 -23.13
N MET A 61 -1.26 25.26 -21.93
CA MET A 61 -2.40 24.38 -21.63
C MET A 61 -3.76 25.09 -21.76
N ASP A 62 -3.85 26.37 -21.41
CA ASP A 62 -5.08 27.17 -21.59
C ASP A 62 -5.38 27.47 -23.06
N GLN A 63 -4.39 27.43 -23.95
CA GLN A 63 -4.54 27.76 -25.38
C GLN A 63 -4.63 26.53 -26.28
N ASP A 64 -4.17 25.37 -25.82
CA ASP A 64 -4.10 24.16 -26.63
C ASP A 64 -5.50 23.58 -26.91
N PRO A 65 -5.95 23.50 -28.18
CA PRO A 65 -7.26 22.97 -28.53
C PRO A 65 -7.48 21.52 -28.11
N GLU A 66 -6.42 20.71 -28.03
CA GLU A 66 -6.48 19.30 -27.63
C GLU A 66 -6.87 19.14 -26.16
N PHE A 67 -6.32 19.99 -25.30
CA PHE A 67 -6.62 20.03 -23.87
C PHE A 67 -7.86 20.86 -23.52
N ASN A 68 -8.49 21.50 -24.52
CA ASN A 68 -9.66 22.37 -24.36
C ASN A 68 -10.86 21.98 -25.25
N ARG A 69 -10.95 20.72 -25.71
CA ARG A 69 -12.02 20.23 -26.61
C ARG A 69 -13.45 20.39 -26.06
N ILE A 70 -13.63 20.48 -24.74
CA ILE A 70 -14.95 20.56 -24.09
C ILE A 70 -15.23 21.98 -23.60
N PRO A 71 -16.25 22.68 -24.14
CA PRO A 71 -16.67 23.99 -23.66
C PRO A 71 -17.19 23.93 -22.22
N GLY A 72 -16.91 24.96 -21.41
CA GLY A 72 -17.50 25.13 -20.07
C GLY A 72 -16.68 24.61 -18.88
N LYS A 73 -15.43 24.17 -19.10
CA LYS A 73 -14.51 23.79 -18.02
C LYS A 73 -13.76 25.00 -17.44
N GLY A 74 -13.36 24.91 -16.17
CA GLY A 74 -12.58 25.95 -15.48
C GLY A 74 -11.15 26.07 -16.01
N PRO A 75 -10.38 27.08 -15.55
CA PRO A 75 -9.00 27.29 -15.98
C PRO A 75 -8.06 26.16 -15.56
N TRP A 76 -6.93 26.04 -16.27
CA TRP A 76 -5.80 25.21 -15.85
C TRP A 76 -5.04 25.84 -14.69
N HIS A 77 -4.53 25.00 -13.81
CA HIS A 77 -3.69 25.35 -12.67
C HIS A 77 -2.40 24.54 -12.76
N CYS A 78 -1.26 25.20 -12.59
CA CYS A 78 0.03 24.56 -12.56
C CYS A 78 0.78 24.98 -11.29
N VAL A 79 1.29 23.99 -10.56
CA VAL A 79 2.16 24.18 -9.39
C VAL A 79 3.48 23.48 -9.68
N VAL A 80 4.58 24.22 -9.53
CA VAL A 80 5.94 23.72 -9.69
C VAL A 80 6.71 24.07 -8.42
N GLY A 81 7.34 23.06 -7.81
CA GLY A 81 8.14 23.25 -6.60
C GLY A 81 8.81 21.96 -6.17
N THR A 82 9.73 22.04 -5.21
CA THR A 82 10.51 20.87 -4.77
C THR A 82 9.70 19.89 -3.93
N SER A 83 8.78 20.39 -3.11
CA SER A 83 7.89 19.57 -2.29
C SER A 83 6.64 20.35 -1.87
N PHE A 84 5.47 19.81 -2.17
CA PHE A 84 4.19 20.36 -1.75
C PHE A 84 3.13 19.26 -1.67
N GLY A 85 2.12 19.49 -0.84
CA GLY A 85 0.94 18.64 -0.72
C GLY A 85 -0.33 19.47 -0.89
N GLY A 86 -1.39 18.85 -1.40
CA GLY A 86 -2.68 19.51 -1.53
C GLY A 86 -3.83 18.56 -1.78
N SER A 87 -5.02 18.97 -1.39
CA SER A 87 -6.28 18.31 -1.72
C SER A 87 -7.04 19.24 -2.66
N ILE A 88 -7.33 18.78 -3.88
CA ILE A 88 -7.92 19.59 -4.93
C ILE A 88 -9.16 18.90 -5.52
N ALA A 89 -10.23 19.67 -5.68
CA ALA A 89 -11.33 19.27 -6.53
C ALA A 89 -11.02 19.69 -7.97
N HIS A 90 -10.94 18.73 -8.89
CA HIS A 90 -10.58 18.96 -10.28
C HIS A 90 -11.51 18.20 -11.25
N GLU A 91 -11.45 18.59 -12.52
CA GLU A 91 -12.13 17.89 -13.61
C GLU A 91 -11.54 16.47 -13.79
N ARG A 92 -12.41 15.48 -14.01
CA ARG A 92 -11.96 14.10 -14.29
C ARG A 92 -11.14 14.06 -15.58
N ASN A 93 -10.12 13.19 -15.60
CA ASN A 93 -9.21 13.00 -16.74
C ASN A 93 -8.40 14.25 -17.13
N HIS A 94 -8.21 15.19 -16.20
CA HIS A 94 -7.52 16.46 -16.44
C HIS A 94 -6.61 16.81 -15.25
N ALA A 95 -5.89 15.82 -14.71
CA ALA A 95 -4.93 16.00 -13.62
C ALA A 95 -3.72 15.10 -13.80
N VAL A 96 -2.54 15.64 -13.51
CA VAL A 96 -1.28 14.90 -13.41
C VAL A 96 -0.39 15.50 -12.33
N LEU A 97 0.24 14.61 -11.56
CA LEU A 97 1.24 14.89 -10.55
C LEU A 97 2.45 13.98 -10.80
N PHE A 98 3.62 14.56 -11.02
CA PHE A 98 4.85 13.78 -11.21
C PHE A 98 6.08 14.54 -10.75
N ASP A 99 7.16 13.80 -10.51
CA ASP A 99 8.48 14.35 -10.22
C ASP A 99 9.34 14.29 -11.48
N ASP A 100 9.95 15.42 -11.84
CA ASP A 100 11.06 15.46 -12.79
C ASP A 100 12.36 15.16 -12.02
N ILE A 101 12.96 14.00 -12.30
CA ILE A 101 14.06 13.46 -11.49
C ILE A 101 15.33 14.31 -11.62
N ASN A 102 15.56 14.92 -12.79
CA ASN A 102 16.77 15.70 -13.04
C ASN A 102 16.73 17.06 -12.34
N SER A 103 15.58 17.74 -12.36
CA SER A 103 15.41 19.04 -11.72
C SER A 103 15.07 18.93 -10.23
N GLY A 104 14.60 17.76 -9.77
CA GLY A 104 14.10 17.56 -8.41
C GLY A 104 12.79 18.29 -8.13
N ASN A 105 12.13 18.81 -9.17
CA ASN A 105 10.84 19.47 -9.05
C ASN A 105 9.70 18.47 -9.12
N THR A 106 8.71 18.67 -8.27
CA THR A 106 7.35 18.12 -8.39
C THR A 106 6.51 19.08 -9.23
N ILE A 107 5.74 18.54 -10.18
CA ILE A 107 4.82 19.29 -11.04
C ILE A 107 3.42 18.74 -10.82
N LEU A 108 2.48 19.62 -10.46
CA LEU A 108 1.05 19.36 -10.42
C LEU A 108 0.37 20.22 -11.47
N LEU A 109 -0.35 19.59 -12.39
CA LEU A 109 -1.12 20.25 -13.43
C LEU A 109 -2.54 19.70 -13.40
N PHE A 110 -3.52 20.57 -13.22
CA PHE A 110 -4.92 20.15 -13.17
C PHE A 110 -5.87 21.20 -13.71
N LYS A 111 -7.05 20.78 -14.15
CA LYS A 111 -8.13 21.67 -14.57
C LYS A 111 -9.20 21.78 -13.50
N SER A 112 -9.55 23.01 -13.14
CA SER A 112 -10.61 23.26 -12.13
C SER A 112 -12.01 23.04 -12.70
N MET A 113 -12.97 22.70 -11.82
CA MET A 113 -14.37 22.53 -12.23
C MET A 113 -14.98 23.87 -12.68
N GLY A 114 -15.63 23.87 -13.84
CA GLY A 114 -16.26 25.08 -14.38
C GLY A 114 -17.51 25.50 -13.59
N ALA A 115 -17.69 26.81 -13.36
CA ALA A 115 -18.94 27.34 -12.81
C ALA A 115 -20.05 27.25 -13.87
N GLN A 116 -21.09 26.45 -13.61
CA GLN A 116 -22.29 26.42 -14.44
C GLN A 116 -23.00 27.79 -14.33
N PRO A 117 -23.33 28.48 -15.44
CA PRO A 117 -24.23 29.63 -15.36
C PRO A 117 -25.60 29.17 -14.86
N PRO A 118 -26.30 29.97 -14.03
CA PRO A 118 -27.61 29.59 -13.53
C PRO A 118 -28.59 29.42 -14.72
N PRO A 119 -29.53 28.44 -14.64
CA PRO A 119 -30.50 28.21 -15.70
C PRO A 119 -31.33 29.46 -15.97
N SER A 120 -31.46 29.83 -17.24
CA SER A 120 -32.01 31.10 -17.71
C SER A 120 -33.54 31.21 -17.70
N ASP A 121 -34.27 30.25 -17.13
CA ASP A 121 -35.74 30.25 -17.14
C ASP A 121 -36.31 30.12 -15.73
N GLY A 122 -36.51 31.27 -15.08
CA GLY A 122 -37.26 31.41 -13.83
C GLY A 122 -37.76 32.85 -13.66
N PRO A 123 -39.00 33.07 -13.19
CA PRO A 123 -39.57 34.42 -13.08
C PRO A 123 -38.84 35.24 -12.00
N PRO A 124 -38.82 36.57 -12.12
CA PRO A 124 -38.08 37.42 -11.19
C PRO A 124 -38.72 37.38 -9.80
N VAL A 125 -37.96 36.91 -8.80
CA VAL A 125 -38.33 36.95 -7.39
C VAL A 125 -37.99 38.34 -6.83
N PRO A 126 -38.85 38.99 -6.01
CA PRO A 126 -38.59 40.33 -5.51
C PRO A 126 -37.47 40.33 -4.47
N SER A 127 -36.75 41.46 -4.40
CA SER A 127 -35.67 41.69 -3.45
C SER A 127 -36.13 41.56 -2.00
N ALA A 128 -35.50 40.66 -1.25
CA ALA A 128 -35.53 40.65 0.20
C ALA A 128 -34.10 40.44 0.73
N ALA A 129 -33.72 41.32 1.63
CA ALA A 129 -32.39 41.46 2.19
C ALA A 129 -32.01 40.31 3.13
N HIS A 130 -30.69 40.06 3.18
CA HIS A 130 -29.93 39.37 4.23
C HIS A 130 -30.14 37.85 4.39
N GLY A 131 -29.15 37.10 3.89
CA GLY A 131 -29.00 35.66 4.09
C GLY A 131 -28.12 35.09 2.99
N GLY A 132 -26.79 35.27 3.09
CA GLY A 132 -25.84 34.77 2.10
C GLY A 132 -25.85 33.24 2.05
N ALA A 133 -26.48 32.70 1.01
CA ALA A 133 -26.27 31.32 0.60
C ALA A 133 -24.86 31.22 -0.03
N THR A 134 -23.97 30.49 0.62
CA THR A 134 -22.66 30.12 0.09
C THR A 134 -22.85 29.07 -0.99
N GLY A 135 -22.78 29.49 -2.26
CA GLY A 135 -22.47 28.58 -3.35
C GLY A 135 -21.11 27.96 -3.09
N GLY A 136 -21.03 26.62 -3.12
CA GLY A 136 -19.81 25.87 -2.85
C GLY A 136 -18.71 26.22 -3.85
N VAL A 137 -17.79 27.09 -3.43
CA VAL A 137 -16.53 27.32 -4.12
C VAL A 137 -15.62 26.16 -3.73
N GLY A 138 -15.13 25.39 -4.69
CA GLY A 138 -14.13 24.34 -4.43
C GLY A 138 -12.90 24.96 -3.78
N PHE A 139 -12.57 24.50 -2.57
CA PHE A 139 -11.36 24.93 -1.87
C PHE A 139 -10.14 24.24 -2.51
N ILE A 140 -9.20 25.04 -3.02
CA ILE A 140 -7.86 24.57 -3.38
C ILE A 140 -6.97 24.88 -2.18
N VAL A 141 -6.41 23.85 -1.58
CA VAL A 141 -5.47 24.01 -0.48
C VAL A 141 -4.16 23.37 -0.90
N VAL A 142 -3.14 24.21 -1.11
CA VAL A 142 -1.76 23.81 -1.43
C VAL A 142 -0.87 24.42 -0.37
N PHE A 143 -0.09 23.60 0.32
CA PHE A 143 0.85 24.07 1.33
C PHE A 143 2.29 23.77 0.92
N ASN A 144 3.17 24.73 1.16
CA ASN A 144 4.60 24.54 1.07
C ASN A 144 5.08 23.86 2.37
N LEU A 145 5.70 22.69 2.25
CA LEU A 145 6.14 21.90 3.40
C LEU A 145 7.38 22.50 4.09
N SER A 146 8.08 23.45 3.46
CA SER A 146 9.30 24.06 4.02
C SER A 146 9.07 25.20 5.03
N GLU A 147 7.89 25.83 5.07
CA GLU A 147 7.62 26.97 5.97
C GLU A 147 7.03 26.55 7.34
N PHE A 148 6.57 25.31 7.47
CA PHE A 148 5.92 24.80 8.70
C PHE A 148 6.90 24.53 9.86
N GLU A 149 8.21 24.44 9.61
CA GLU A 149 9.20 24.06 10.64
C GLU A 149 9.48 25.16 11.69
N SER A 150 9.13 26.43 11.43
CA SER A 150 9.67 27.55 12.23
C SER A 150 8.78 28.11 13.35
N ASP A 151 7.45 28.01 13.25
CA ASP A 151 6.53 28.69 14.19
C ASP A 151 6.01 27.80 15.35
N CYS A 152 6.11 26.48 15.25
CA CYS A 152 5.60 25.56 16.30
C CYS A 152 6.45 25.52 17.59
N PHE A 153 7.64 26.13 17.62
CA PHE A 153 8.57 26.02 18.76
C PHE A 153 8.49 27.13 19.82
N ARG A 154 7.63 28.16 19.66
CA ARG A 154 7.65 29.33 20.56
C ARG A 154 6.28 29.71 21.13
N ARG A 155 5.70 28.88 22.01
CA ARG A 155 4.99 29.24 23.27
C ARG A 155 4.00 28.15 23.69
N PRO A 156 3.89 27.80 24.99
CA PRO A 156 2.76 27.02 25.50
C PRO A 156 1.51 27.92 25.62
N PRO A 157 0.30 27.46 25.25
CA PRO A 157 -0.90 28.28 25.38
C PRO A 157 -1.47 28.24 26.81
N GLN A 158 -1.86 29.43 27.29
CA GLN A 158 -2.70 29.63 28.48
C GLN A 158 -4.18 29.50 28.09
N PRO A 159 -5.09 29.07 28.98
CA PRO A 159 -6.47 28.78 28.62
C PRO A 159 -7.36 30.02 28.77
N LYS A 160 -7.81 30.65 27.67
CA LYS A 160 -9.03 31.47 27.65
C LYS A 160 -9.72 31.52 26.27
N GLU A 161 -11.04 31.31 26.36
CA GLU A 161 -12.15 31.63 25.45
C GLU A 161 -12.14 31.08 24.01
N VAL A 162 -13.02 30.09 23.84
CA VAL A 162 -13.35 29.38 22.59
C VAL A 162 -14.05 30.31 21.61
N ASN A 163 -13.45 30.48 20.43
CA ASN A 163 -14.11 30.98 19.23
C ASN A 163 -14.00 29.93 18.11
N HIS A 164 -14.97 29.93 17.19
CA HIS A 164 -15.29 28.88 16.19
C HIS A 164 -14.22 28.58 15.11
N LEU A 165 -12.92 28.77 15.38
CA LEU A 165 -11.79 28.46 14.49
C LEU A 165 -10.82 27.40 15.06
N ASP A 166 -11.06 26.91 16.28
CA ASP A 166 -10.15 25.98 16.98
C ASP A 166 -10.35 24.49 16.64
N ASP A 167 -11.39 24.13 15.87
CA ASP A 167 -11.68 22.72 15.52
C ASP A 167 -10.70 22.12 14.49
N VAL A 168 -9.94 22.96 13.76
CA VAL A 168 -8.92 22.48 12.80
C VAL A 168 -7.59 22.16 13.49
N CYS A 169 -7.28 22.82 14.61
CA CYS A 169 -6.07 22.53 15.39
C CYS A 169 -6.19 21.23 16.22
N TYR A 170 -7.41 20.84 16.57
CA TYR A 170 -7.64 19.62 17.36
C TYR A 170 -7.30 18.32 16.62
N TRP A 171 -7.38 18.32 15.28
CA TRP A 171 -6.93 17.19 14.45
C TRP A 171 -5.42 17.20 14.14
N ALA A 172 -4.76 18.37 14.19
CA ALA A 172 -3.33 18.49 13.91
C ALA A 172 -2.44 18.17 15.12
N CYS A 173 -2.95 18.26 16.35
CA CYS A 173 -2.16 18.07 17.57
C CYS A 173 -1.93 16.60 17.99
N HIS A 174 -2.52 15.62 17.31
CA HIS A 174 -2.25 14.19 17.55
C HIS A 174 -1.31 13.53 16.53
N SER A 175 -0.94 14.24 15.47
CA SER A 175 0.07 13.76 14.52
C SER A 175 1.46 14.17 15.01
N CYS A 176 1.98 13.29 15.85
CA CYS A 176 3.32 13.21 16.38
C CYS A 176 4.39 13.51 15.31
N ALA A 177 5.50 14.12 15.74
CA ALA A 177 6.71 14.42 14.99
C ALA A 177 6.95 13.47 13.79
N ILE A 178 7.11 14.04 12.59
CA ILE A 178 7.56 13.32 11.39
C ILE A 178 8.97 12.78 11.71
N ARG A 179 9.02 11.56 12.25
CA ARG A 179 10.22 10.75 12.25
C ARG A 179 10.45 10.37 10.79
N GLY A 180 11.68 10.51 10.29
CA GLY A 180 12.00 9.99 8.96
C GLY A 180 11.60 8.51 8.88
N GLU A 181 11.20 8.02 7.71
CA GLU A 181 10.66 6.64 7.52
C GLU A 181 11.46 5.56 8.27
N GLY A 182 12.79 5.71 8.36
CA GLY A 182 13.65 4.75 9.06
C GLY A 182 13.70 4.81 10.60
N ASP A 183 13.13 5.85 11.23
CA ASP A 183 13.06 6.01 12.69
C ASP A 183 11.74 5.50 13.30
N ALA A 184 10.83 5.01 12.45
CA ALA A 184 9.64 4.28 12.86
C ALA A 184 10.03 2.98 13.59
N LEU A 185 9.27 2.62 14.62
CA LEU A 185 9.44 1.35 15.32
C LEU A 185 9.02 0.21 14.40
N LEU A 186 9.78 -0.89 14.38
CA LEU A 186 9.51 -2.06 13.54
C LEU A 186 8.11 -2.64 13.81
N ASN A 187 7.66 -2.62 15.07
CA ASN A 187 6.34 -3.10 15.47
C ASN A 187 5.21 -2.09 15.24
N GLU A 188 5.51 -0.90 14.72
CA GLU A 188 4.54 0.11 14.29
C GLU A 188 4.63 0.37 12.76
N TRP A 189 5.49 -0.38 12.06
CA TRP A 189 5.69 -0.24 10.62
C TRP A 189 4.73 -1.16 9.85
N PRO A 190 3.83 -0.62 9.00
CA PRO A 190 2.84 -1.40 8.29
C PRO A 190 3.46 -2.15 7.10
N MET A 191 3.22 -3.46 7.03
CA MET A 191 3.67 -4.34 5.94
C MET A 191 2.52 -5.24 5.47
N LEU A 192 2.46 -5.45 4.15
CA LEU A 192 1.61 -6.48 3.57
C LEU A 192 2.26 -7.84 3.80
N MET A 193 1.53 -8.74 4.46
CA MET A 193 1.95 -10.09 4.77
C MET A 193 1.10 -11.11 4.00
N SER A 194 1.74 -12.12 3.40
CA SER A 194 1.01 -13.24 2.80
C SER A 194 0.85 -14.37 3.81
N HIS A 195 -0.40 -14.78 4.07
CA HIS A 195 -0.75 -15.90 4.96
C HIS A 195 -0.34 -17.25 4.34
N ASP A 196 0.26 -18.14 5.13
CA ASP A 196 0.71 -19.47 4.66
C ASP A 196 1.50 -19.35 3.34
N SER A 197 2.48 -18.45 3.30
CA SER A 197 3.02 -17.90 2.05
C SER A 197 3.50 -18.96 1.07
N GLY A 198 4.08 -20.05 1.61
CA GLY A 198 4.62 -21.16 0.84
C GLY A 198 3.59 -21.92 0.01
N THR A 199 2.30 -21.78 0.29
CA THR A 199 1.26 -22.46 -0.50
C THR A 199 1.16 -21.92 -1.93
N GLY A 200 1.79 -20.78 -2.22
CA GLY A 200 2.02 -20.26 -3.57
C GLY A 200 2.64 -21.28 -4.53
N TYR A 201 3.45 -22.20 -4.01
CA TYR A 201 4.10 -23.27 -4.78
C TYR A 201 3.20 -24.51 -5.04
N ILE A 202 2.02 -24.60 -4.42
CA ILE A 202 1.08 -25.70 -4.67
C ILE A 202 0.50 -25.56 -6.08
N LEU A 203 0.62 -26.62 -6.88
CA LEU A 203 0.02 -26.70 -8.22
C LEU A 203 -1.47 -27.04 -8.11
N THR A 204 -2.29 -26.50 -9.01
CA THR A 204 -3.74 -26.82 -9.08
C THR A 204 -4.03 -28.25 -9.54
N THR A 205 -3.01 -29.00 -9.94
CA THR A 205 -3.08 -30.44 -10.19
C THR A 205 -2.93 -31.29 -8.91
N ASP A 206 -2.53 -30.69 -7.79
CA ASP A 206 -2.42 -31.39 -6.50
C ASP A 206 -3.81 -31.72 -5.96
N ALA A 207 -4.03 -32.93 -5.42
CA ALA A 207 -5.35 -33.37 -4.98
C ALA A 207 -5.97 -32.52 -3.84
N PHE A 208 -5.15 -31.76 -3.11
CA PHE A 208 -5.58 -30.97 -1.96
C PHE A 208 -5.44 -29.46 -2.17
N TRP A 209 -5.18 -29.01 -3.41
CA TRP A 209 -4.95 -27.59 -3.68
C TRP A 209 -6.11 -26.70 -3.22
N GLU A 210 -7.36 -27.16 -3.37
CA GLU A 210 -8.57 -26.39 -3.04
C GLU A 210 -8.66 -26.01 -1.55
N ILE A 211 -8.09 -26.85 -0.67
CA ILE A 211 -8.16 -26.68 0.78
C ILE A 211 -6.85 -26.19 1.40
N ALA A 212 -5.78 -26.10 0.60
CA ALA A 212 -4.44 -25.78 1.08
C ALA A 212 -3.85 -24.52 0.45
N LYS A 213 -4.18 -24.23 -0.81
CA LYS A 213 -3.59 -23.11 -1.54
C LYS A 213 -4.22 -21.80 -1.07
N SER A 214 -3.46 -20.97 -0.36
CA SER A 214 -3.87 -19.64 0.10
C SER A 214 -3.23 -18.50 -0.68
N GLN A 215 -2.18 -18.78 -1.47
CA GLN A 215 -1.49 -17.78 -2.28
C GLN A 215 -1.37 -18.21 -3.74
N GLU A 216 -1.33 -17.21 -4.63
CA GLU A 216 -0.90 -17.37 -6.01
C GLU A 216 0.57 -16.95 -6.19
N GLY A 217 1.30 -17.70 -7.01
CA GLY A 217 2.69 -17.43 -7.33
C GLY A 217 3.71 -17.76 -6.23
N ASN A 218 4.97 -17.90 -6.63
CA ASN A 218 6.10 -18.11 -5.74
C ASN A 218 6.44 -16.84 -4.93
N PHE A 219 7.46 -16.91 -4.07
CA PHE A 219 7.89 -15.76 -3.27
C PHE A 219 8.31 -14.56 -4.11
N THR A 220 8.97 -14.79 -5.26
CA THR A 220 9.31 -13.72 -6.19
C THR A 220 8.07 -12.99 -6.71
N ALA A 221 7.03 -13.73 -7.11
CA ALA A 221 5.77 -13.14 -7.57
C ALA A 221 5.09 -12.33 -6.45
N GLN A 222 5.04 -12.87 -5.23
CA GLN A 222 4.47 -12.19 -4.07
C GLN A 222 5.21 -10.87 -3.76
N LEU A 223 6.56 -10.88 -3.79
CA LEU A 223 7.38 -9.66 -3.64
C LEU A 223 7.06 -8.61 -4.70
N ASN A 224 6.94 -9.02 -5.97
CA ASN A 224 6.58 -8.13 -7.08
C ASN A 224 5.17 -7.55 -6.94
N CYS A 225 4.27 -8.23 -6.24
CA CYS A 225 2.93 -7.74 -5.92
C CYS A 225 2.89 -6.86 -4.66
N GLY A 226 4.02 -6.51 -4.04
CA GLY A 226 4.07 -5.59 -2.89
C GLY A 226 4.08 -6.27 -1.52
N VAL A 227 4.10 -7.61 -1.43
CA VAL A 227 4.33 -8.31 -0.17
C VAL A 227 5.71 -7.97 0.36
N ARG A 228 5.82 -7.72 1.67
CA ARG A 228 7.09 -7.49 2.37
C ARG A 228 7.24 -8.30 3.65
N ALA A 229 6.24 -9.12 4.00
CA ALA A 229 6.32 -10.07 5.10
C ALA A 229 5.78 -11.46 4.69
N PHE A 230 6.44 -12.52 5.12
CA PHE A 230 6.08 -13.91 4.78
C PHE A 230 5.78 -14.73 6.04
N ASP A 231 4.60 -15.35 6.11
CA ASP A 231 4.30 -16.44 7.05
C ASP A 231 4.90 -17.74 6.51
N ILE A 232 6.09 -18.08 7.01
CA ILE A 232 6.78 -19.32 6.66
C ILE A 232 6.46 -20.36 7.72
N ARG A 233 5.93 -21.51 7.29
CA ARG A 233 5.64 -22.67 8.15
C ARG A 233 6.55 -23.83 7.81
N PRO A 234 7.73 -23.97 8.47
CA PRO A 234 8.73 -24.96 8.08
C PRO A 234 8.31 -26.40 8.41
N LEU A 235 8.55 -27.31 7.47
CA LEU A 235 8.38 -28.74 7.65
C LEU A 235 9.74 -29.44 7.53
N CYS A 236 10.13 -30.19 8.56
CA CYS A 236 11.30 -31.06 8.55
C CYS A 236 10.86 -32.53 8.56
N ASN A 237 11.26 -33.29 7.53
CA ASN A 237 10.99 -34.72 7.48
C ASN A 237 12.19 -35.48 6.90
N ALA A 238 12.05 -36.80 6.74
CA ALA A 238 13.12 -37.65 6.21
C ALA A 238 13.54 -37.31 4.76
N LYS A 239 12.67 -36.65 3.98
CA LYS A 239 12.96 -36.25 2.60
C LYS A 239 13.71 -34.92 2.52
N GLY A 240 13.60 -34.06 3.52
CA GLY A 240 14.25 -32.75 3.54
C GLY A 240 13.49 -31.69 4.34
N MET A 241 13.74 -30.44 3.99
CA MET A 241 13.06 -29.27 4.56
C MET A 241 12.19 -28.59 3.52
N TYR A 242 10.94 -28.39 3.88
CA TYR A 242 9.87 -27.88 3.03
C TYR A 242 9.05 -26.85 3.83
N MET A 243 7.91 -26.46 3.25
CA MET A 243 6.87 -25.74 3.96
C MET A 243 5.62 -26.61 4.09
N HIS A 244 4.67 -26.23 4.93
CA HIS A 244 3.39 -26.93 5.05
C HIS A 244 2.24 -25.98 5.34
N HIS A 245 1.01 -26.45 5.09
CA HIS A 245 -0.21 -25.82 5.58
C HIS A 245 -1.05 -26.93 6.25
N GLY A 246 -1.19 -26.83 7.57
CA GLY A 246 -1.74 -27.91 8.38
C GLY A 246 -0.91 -29.20 8.22
N ILE A 247 -1.58 -30.29 7.82
CA ILE A 247 -0.92 -31.59 7.58
C ILE A 247 -0.32 -31.72 6.17
N LEU A 248 -0.58 -30.76 5.28
CA LEU A 248 -0.26 -30.86 3.86
C LEU A 248 1.13 -30.27 3.60
N THR A 249 1.97 -31.08 2.96
CA THR A 249 3.32 -30.67 2.57
C THR A 249 3.25 -29.85 1.28
N VAL A 250 3.93 -28.71 1.25
CA VAL A 250 4.23 -28.00 0.00
C VAL A 250 5.48 -28.64 -0.59
N ASP A 251 5.37 -29.29 -1.74
CA ASP A 251 6.49 -29.99 -2.41
C ASP A 251 7.45 -29.00 -3.11
N HIS A 252 8.03 -28.10 -2.32
CA HIS A 252 9.04 -27.15 -2.73
C HIS A 252 10.04 -26.94 -1.59
N SER A 253 11.33 -27.01 -1.91
CA SER A 253 12.42 -26.88 -0.95
C SER A 253 12.37 -25.53 -0.22
N LEU A 254 12.42 -25.55 1.11
CA LEU A 254 12.49 -24.31 1.91
C LEU A 254 13.73 -23.50 1.54
N LYS A 255 14.86 -24.17 1.28
CA LYS A 255 16.10 -23.50 0.88
C LYS A 255 15.95 -22.77 -0.46
N ASP A 256 15.27 -23.39 -1.41
CA ASP A 256 15.12 -22.83 -2.75
C ASP A 256 14.19 -21.61 -2.70
N ALA A 257 13.08 -21.71 -1.97
CA ALA A 257 12.18 -20.58 -1.72
C ALA A 257 12.89 -19.40 -1.03
N LEU A 258 13.69 -19.66 0.01
CA LEU A 258 14.48 -18.62 0.69
C LEU A 258 15.58 -18.04 -0.22
N THR A 259 16.14 -18.84 -1.13
CA THR A 259 17.11 -18.38 -2.13
C THR A 259 16.46 -17.39 -3.10
N GLU A 260 15.20 -17.59 -3.48
CA GLU A 260 14.44 -16.62 -4.28
C GLU A 260 14.33 -15.27 -3.56
N VAL A 261 13.96 -15.27 -2.26
CA VAL A 261 13.84 -14.04 -1.46
C VAL A 261 15.18 -13.30 -1.40
N VAL A 262 16.27 -14.02 -1.10
CA VAL A 262 17.61 -13.42 -1.04
C VAL A 262 18.04 -12.87 -2.40
N THR A 263 17.75 -13.61 -3.48
CA THR A 263 18.07 -13.18 -4.85
C THR A 263 17.32 -11.90 -5.20
N TRP A 264 16.02 -11.84 -4.89
CA TRP A 264 15.19 -10.67 -5.12
C TRP A 264 15.64 -9.48 -4.27
N ALA A 265 15.96 -9.69 -2.99
CA ALA A 265 16.44 -8.63 -2.10
C ALA A 265 17.77 -8.02 -2.60
N ASN A 266 18.70 -8.85 -3.09
CA ASN A 266 19.96 -8.38 -3.65
C ASN A 266 19.76 -7.48 -4.88
N SER A 267 18.68 -7.64 -5.65
CA SER A 267 18.36 -6.75 -6.77
C SER A 267 17.55 -5.51 -6.39
N HIS A 268 17.14 -5.37 -5.13
CA HIS A 268 16.35 -4.26 -4.60
C HIS A 268 16.97 -3.77 -3.29
N PRO A 269 18.14 -3.09 -3.35
CA PRO A 269 18.98 -2.86 -2.19
C PRO A 269 18.34 -1.98 -1.09
N GLU A 270 17.32 -1.21 -1.44
CA GLU A 270 16.53 -0.35 -0.56
C GLU A 270 15.40 -1.09 0.16
N GLU A 271 15.05 -2.31 -0.27
CA GLU A 271 13.87 -3.01 0.22
C GLU A 271 14.15 -3.79 1.51
N PHE A 272 13.13 -3.78 2.38
CA PHE A 272 13.12 -4.52 3.64
C PHE A 272 12.07 -5.63 3.59
N ILE A 273 12.50 -6.86 3.87
CA ILE A 273 11.68 -8.07 3.84
C ILE A 273 11.71 -8.72 5.22
N LEU A 274 10.54 -9.07 5.75
CA LEU A 274 10.37 -9.78 7.00
C LEU A 274 10.02 -11.25 6.74
N LEU A 275 10.81 -12.17 7.28
CA LEU A 275 10.51 -13.59 7.32
C LEU A 275 10.04 -13.96 8.73
N VAL A 276 8.81 -14.47 8.83
CA VAL A 276 8.22 -14.94 10.08
C VAL A 276 8.21 -16.47 10.05
N ASN A 277 9.02 -17.12 10.88
CA ASN A 277 8.97 -18.57 11.03
C ASN A 277 7.92 -18.95 12.09
N SER A 278 6.88 -19.66 11.70
CA SER A 278 5.82 -20.09 12.58
C SER A 278 5.54 -21.59 12.43
N HIS A 279 4.77 -22.16 13.37
CA HIS A 279 4.13 -23.48 13.23
C HIS A 279 5.01 -24.66 12.77
N TYR A 280 6.29 -24.70 13.16
CA TYR A 280 7.22 -25.79 12.82
C TYR A 280 6.61 -27.19 12.92
N SER A 281 6.87 -28.02 11.91
CA SER A 281 6.43 -29.41 11.87
C SER A 281 7.62 -30.36 11.61
N PRO A 282 8.04 -31.21 12.57
CA PRO A 282 7.61 -31.21 13.96
C PRO A 282 8.16 -30.00 14.73
N ASN A 283 7.40 -29.50 15.71
CA ASN A 283 7.83 -28.39 16.57
C ASN A 283 8.87 -28.85 17.59
N THR A 284 10.12 -28.95 17.15
CA THR A 284 11.25 -29.48 17.91
C THR A 284 12.50 -28.64 17.68
N ASP A 285 13.41 -28.63 18.65
CA ASP A 285 14.68 -27.91 18.54
C ASP A 285 15.55 -28.42 17.38
N ASP A 286 15.45 -29.71 17.03
CA ASP A 286 16.13 -30.28 15.86
C ASP A 286 15.63 -29.66 14.55
N CYS A 287 14.30 -29.57 14.36
CA CYS A 287 13.75 -28.95 13.15
C CYS A 287 14.10 -27.45 13.08
N LYS A 288 13.92 -26.72 14.19
CA LYS A 288 14.30 -25.30 14.29
C LYS A 288 15.78 -25.09 13.97
N GLY A 289 16.66 -25.90 14.56
CA GLY A 289 18.10 -25.87 14.30
C GLY A 289 18.45 -26.09 12.83
N LYS A 290 17.78 -27.02 12.14
CA LYS A 290 17.97 -27.25 10.70
C LYS A 290 17.50 -26.08 9.84
N VAL A 291 16.37 -25.46 10.19
CA VAL A 291 15.89 -24.24 9.52
C VAL A 291 16.90 -23.11 9.67
N TRP A 292 17.40 -22.86 10.88
CA TRP A 292 18.40 -21.82 11.12
C TRP A 292 19.73 -22.11 10.43
N GLN A 293 20.17 -23.37 10.40
CA GLN A 293 21.35 -23.76 9.63
C GLN A 293 21.17 -23.45 8.14
N THR A 294 19.97 -23.73 7.59
CA THR A 294 19.64 -23.41 6.19
C THR A 294 19.70 -21.92 5.93
N MET A 295 19.07 -21.12 6.80
CA MET A 295 19.10 -19.65 6.71
C MET A 295 20.54 -19.11 6.80
N ALA A 296 21.37 -19.67 7.69
CA ALA A 296 22.78 -19.31 7.78
C ALA A 296 23.57 -19.64 6.50
N THR A 297 23.26 -20.73 5.80
CA THR A 297 23.89 -21.03 4.49
C THR A 297 23.57 -20.00 3.42
N LEU A 298 22.51 -19.21 3.60
CA LEU A 298 22.10 -18.12 2.72
C LEU A 298 22.57 -16.75 3.24
N ASN A 299 23.42 -16.71 4.27
CA ASN A 299 23.89 -15.50 4.95
C ASN A 299 22.76 -14.65 5.57
N LEU A 300 21.65 -15.27 5.95
CA LEU A 300 20.60 -14.60 6.70
C LEU A 300 20.99 -14.44 8.18
N MET A 301 20.48 -13.39 8.80
CA MET A 301 20.68 -13.16 10.23
C MET A 301 20.07 -14.29 11.08
N PRO A 302 20.58 -14.55 12.29
CA PRO A 302 19.89 -15.41 13.25
C PRO A 302 18.51 -14.87 13.58
N SER A 303 17.52 -15.77 13.59
CA SER A 303 16.13 -15.45 13.91
C SER A 303 16.00 -14.84 15.31
N ILE A 304 15.35 -13.69 15.45
CA ILE A 304 15.01 -13.14 16.77
C ILE A 304 13.92 -14.00 17.41
N GLY A 305 14.08 -14.37 18.68
CA GLY A 305 13.20 -15.32 19.36
C GLY A 305 13.73 -16.77 19.37
N SER A 306 14.80 -17.06 18.62
CA SER A 306 15.43 -18.40 18.61
C SER A 306 15.98 -18.83 19.97
N ASP A 307 16.34 -17.88 20.82
CA ASP A 307 16.75 -18.07 22.21
C ASP A 307 15.57 -18.06 23.21
N GLY A 308 14.34 -17.96 22.71
CA GLY A 308 13.13 -17.82 23.52
C GLY A 308 12.86 -16.40 24.00
N SER A 309 13.63 -15.38 23.55
CA SER A 309 13.40 -13.98 23.91
C SER A 309 13.15 -13.07 22.71
N CYS A 310 12.19 -12.17 22.89
CA CYS A 310 11.84 -11.13 21.93
C CYS A 310 12.34 -9.74 22.33
N ASP A 311 13.17 -9.65 23.38
CA ASP A 311 13.67 -8.38 23.91
C ASP A 311 14.40 -7.54 22.85
N ARG A 312 15.02 -8.21 21.87
CA ARG A 312 15.71 -7.55 20.75
C ARG A 312 14.77 -6.77 19.83
N LEU A 313 13.46 -7.02 19.87
CA LEU A 313 12.46 -6.22 19.13
C LEU A 313 12.07 -4.93 19.87
N LYS A 314 12.30 -4.86 21.18
CA LYS A 314 11.81 -3.76 22.01
C LYS A 314 12.47 -2.44 21.61
N GLY A 315 11.67 -1.54 21.04
CA GLY A 315 12.15 -0.23 20.59
C GLY A 315 13.04 -0.30 19.35
N LEU A 316 13.09 -1.44 18.66
CA LEU A 316 13.86 -1.61 17.44
C LEU A 316 13.23 -0.78 16.32
N THR A 317 14.01 0.10 15.70
CA THR A 317 13.56 0.87 14.53
C THR A 317 13.77 0.10 13.22
N ILE A 318 13.09 0.52 12.15
CA ILE A 318 13.29 -0.04 10.80
C ILE A 318 14.75 0.10 10.35
N ASN A 319 15.39 1.25 10.56
CA ASN A 319 16.81 1.44 10.25
C ASN A 319 17.73 0.48 11.00
N GLN A 320 17.43 0.21 12.27
CA GLN A 320 18.20 -0.76 13.06
C GLN A 320 17.97 -2.18 12.55
N ALA A 321 16.72 -2.54 12.24
CA ALA A 321 16.36 -3.82 11.66
C ALA A 321 17.09 -4.05 10.32
N MET A 322 17.03 -3.09 9.39
CA MET A 322 17.74 -3.12 8.10
C MET A 322 19.24 -3.33 8.28
N LYS A 323 19.89 -2.62 9.23
CA LYS A 323 21.31 -2.81 9.52
C LYS A 323 21.64 -4.21 10.03
N MET A 324 20.76 -4.79 10.84
CA MET A 324 20.93 -6.15 11.37
C MET A 324 20.71 -7.23 10.31
N SER A 325 19.90 -6.94 9.29
CA SER A 325 19.48 -7.89 8.27
C SER A 325 20.08 -7.64 6.89
N ALA A 326 21.09 -6.79 6.78
CA ALA A 326 21.72 -6.44 5.52
C ALA A 326 22.40 -7.67 4.89
N LEU A 327 22.14 -7.89 3.61
CA LEU A 327 22.80 -8.93 2.82
C LEU A 327 24.09 -8.40 2.19
N ASN A 328 25.03 -9.30 1.90
CA ASN A 328 26.33 -8.94 1.31
C ASN A 328 26.22 -8.27 -0.07
N ALA A 329 25.18 -8.59 -0.85
CA ALA A 329 24.99 -8.08 -2.21
C ALA A 329 23.88 -7.01 -2.31
N GLY A 330 23.34 -6.55 -1.18
CA GLY A 330 22.29 -5.51 -1.12
C GLY A 330 20.96 -6.03 -0.56
N GLY A 331 20.14 -5.12 -0.04
CA GLY A 331 18.80 -5.44 0.45
C GLY A 331 18.84 -6.00 1.88
N HIS A 332 17.65 -6.18 2.45
CA HIS A 332 17.50 -6.47 3.87
C HIS A 332 16.48 -7.58 4.11
N VAL A 333 16.91 -8.70 4.70
CA VAL A 333 16.03 -9.85 5.00
C VAL A 333 16.06 -10.16 6.49
N PHE A 334 15.09 -9.64 7.21
CA PHE A 334 14.98 -9.74 8.67
C PHE A 334 14.19 -10.99 9.05
N VAL A 335 14.68 -11.73 10.05
CA VAL A 335 14.10 -13.03 10.43
C VAL A 335 13.67 -13.02 11.89
N VAL A 336 12.45 -13.50 12.14
CA VAL A 336 11.86 -13.58 13.48
C VAL A 336 11.10 -14.89 13.69
N GLU A 337 11.11 -15.39 14.91
CA GLU A 337 10.20 -16.45 15.36
C GLU A 337 8.80 -15.85 15.58
N GLY A 338 7.82 -16.40 14.87
CA GLY A 338 6.47 -15.89 14.78
C GLY A 338 5.57 -16.28 15.95
N GLU A 339 4.40 -16.82 15.61
CA GLU A 339 3.30 -17.04 16.55
C GLU A 339 3.73 -17.87 17.77
N GLY A 340 3.35 -17.40 18.95
CA GLY A 340 3.68 -18.02 20.23
C GLY A 340 5.08 -17.69 20.75
N VAL A 341 5.86 -16.89 20.02
CA VAL A 341 7.16 -16.38 20.45
C VAL A 341 7.20 -14.86 20.35
N CYS A 342 7.46 -14.27 19.18
CA CYS A 342 7.63 -12.83 19.01
C CYS A 342 6.55 -12.14 18.16
N LEU A 343 5.51 -12.87 17.79
CA LEU A 343 4.38 -12.35 17.04
C LEU A 343 3.05 -12.68 17.75
N ASP A 344 2.25 -11.64 18.00
CA ASP A 344 0.86 -11.81 18.41
C ASP A 344 -0.01 -11.90 17.14
N ALA A 345 -0.43 -13.12 16.78
CA ALA A 345 -1.16 -13.38 15.53
C ALA A 345 -2.60 -12.81 15.52
N ASN A 346 -3.17 -12.48 16.69
CA ASN A 346 -4.58 -12.08 16.86
C ASN A 346 -5.58 -13.05 16.23
N TRP A 347 -5.25 -14.34 16.15
CA TRP A 347 -6.08 -15.35 15.54
C TRP A 347 -7.48 -15.44 16.15
N ASN A 348 -8.50 -15.54 15.28
CA ASN A 348 -9.88 -15.74 15.69
C ASN A 348 -10.58 -16.79 14.83
N SER A 349 -10.66 -18.01 15.35
CA SER A 349 -11.25 -19.17 14.66
C SER A 349 -12.73 -19.01 14.28
N SER A 350 -13.47 -18.07 14.88
CA SER A 350 -14.89 -17.89 14.56
C SER A 350 -15.13 -17.17 13.23
N LEU A 351 -14.10 -16.58 12.63
CA LEU A 351 -14.19 -15.80 11.39
C LEU A 351 -14.17 -16.69 10.15
N THR A 352 -14.99 -17.75 10.14
CA THR A 352 -15.10 -18.67 9.00
C THR A 352 -15.92 -18.09 7.86
N CYS A 353 -15.58 -18.44 6.62
CA CYS A 353 -16.33 -18.02 5.45
C CYS A 353 -17.73 -18.66 5.39
N TYR A 354 -17.85 -19.96 5.69
CA TYR A 354 -19.11 -20.71 5.60
C TYR A 354 -19.73 -20.94 6.97
N ARG A 355 -21.04 -20.66 7.09
CA ARG A 355 -21.80 -20.74 8.34
C ARG A 355 -23.25 -21.16 8.07
N GLU A 356 -23.98 -21.48 9.14
CA GLU A 356 -25.38 -21.94 9.06
C GLU A 356 -26.29 -21.02 8.20
N ASN A 357 -26.06 -19.71 8.25
CA ASN A 357 -26.91 -18.71 7.58
C ASN A 357 -26.31 -18.15 6.28
N GLY A 358 -25.29 -18.80 5.70
CA GLY A 358 -24.71 -18.38 4.43
C GLY A 358 -23.20 -18.43 4.37
N ASP A 359 -22.62 -17.64 3.46
CA ASP A 359 -21.18 -17.61 3.25
C ASP A 359 -20.64 -16.20 3.03
N CYS A 360 -19.31 -16.07 2.95
CA CYS A 360 -18.64 -14.79 2.85
C CYS A 360 -18.69 -14.13 1.46
N ARG A 361 -19.19 -14.81 0.43
CA ARG A 361 -19.12 -14.36 -0.97
C ARG A 361 -20.14 -13.24 -1.22
N GLU A 362 -19.73 -12.19 -1.93
CA GLU A 362 -20.61 -11.05 -2.17
C GLU A 362 -21.91 -11.46 -2.87
N GLY A 363 -23.04 -11.03 -2.31
CA GLY A 363 -24.36 -11.35 -2.84
C GLY A 363 -24.94 -12.70 -2.39
N SER A 364 -24.17 -13.55 -1.69
CA SER A 364 -24.74 -14.75 -1.08
C SER A 364 -25.61 -14.40 0.15
N PRO A 365 -26.58 -15.27 0.52
CA PRO A 365 -27.32 -15.09 1.77
C PRO A 365 -26.36 -14.92 2.96
N GLY A 366 -26.67 -14.02 3.90
CA GLY A 366 -25.84 -13.83 5.10
C GLY A 366 -24.49 -13.11 4.89
N SER A 367 -24.02 -12.96 3.66
CA SER A 367 -22.70 -12.39 3.35
C SER A 367 -22.45 -11.02 3.95
N GLY A 368 -23.44 -10.13 3.97
CA GLY A 368 -23.33 -8.81 4.58
C GLY A 368 -23.01 -8.85 6.08
N TYR A 369 -23.57 -9.81 6.81
CA TYR A 369 -23.29 -9.99 8.24
C TYR A 369 -21.91 -10.62 8.46
N ILE A 370 -21.59 -11.68 7.71
CA ILE A 370 -20.31 -12.39 7.80
C ILE A 370 -19.13 -11.46 7.47
N ASN A 371 -19.23 -10.68 6.39
CA ASN A 371 -18.25 -9.65 6.03
C ASN A 371 -18.13 -8.58 7.11
N LYS A 372 -19.25 -8.09 7.65
CA LYS A 372 -19.23 -7.07 8.69
C LYS A 372 -18.45 -7.52 9.93
N GLU A 373 -18.59 -8.77 10.36
CA GLU A 373 -17.83 -9.29 11.50
C GLU A 373 -16.32 -9.30 11.27
N LEU A 374 -15.86 -9.70 10.07
CA LEU A 374 -14.44 -9.65 9.74
C LEU A 374 -13.90 -8.21 9.82
N PHE A 375 -14.62 -7.23 9.26
CA PHE A 375 -14.19 -5.83 9.31
C PHE A 375 -14.29 -5.21 10.70
N LEU A 376 -15.24 -5.64 11.54
CA LEU A 376 -15.28 -5.27 12.96
C LEU A 376 -14.06 -5.80 13.69
N TYR A 377 -13.69 -7.07 13.47
CA TYR A 377 -12.49 -7.67 14.03
C TYR A 377 -11.22 -6.92 13.57
N ILE A 378 -11.10 -6.59 12.29
CA ILE A 378 -9.95 -5.83 11.76
C ILE A 378 -9.84 -4.48 12.46
N ASN A 379 -10.96 -3.74 12.57
CA ASN A 379 -10.98 -2.44 13.23
C ASN A 379 -10.66 -2.53 14.73
N GLU A 380 -11.23 -3.53 15.41
CA GLU A 380 -10.95 -3.77 16.83
C GLU A 380 -9.47 -4.10 17.05
N THR A 381 -8.90 -4.98 16.23
CA THR A 381 -7.49 -5.36 16.33
C THR A 381 -6.59 -4.16 16.05
N ALA A 382 -6.91 -3.36 15.04
CA ALA A 382 -6.18 -2.15 14.70
C ALA A 382 -6.30 -1.03 15.75
N SER A 383 -7.30 -1.05 16.64
CA SER A 383 -7.41 -0.08 17.73
C SER A 383 -6.44 -0.34 18.90
N ARG A 384 -5.78 -1.51 18.90
CA ARG A 384 -4.89 -1.93 19.98
C ARG A 384 -3.46 -1.58 19.63
N LYS A 385 -2.87 -0.63 20.35
CA LYS A 385 -1.47 -0.28 20.17
C LYS A 385 -0.55 -1.49 20.40
N PRO A 386 0.38 -1.81 19.47
CA PRO A 386 1.39 -2.85 19.66
C PRO A 386 2.24 -2.56 20.90
N LYS A 387 2.44 -3.56 21.77
CA LYS A 387 3.23 -3.38 22.99
C LYS A 387 4.73 -3.43 22.72
N THR A 388 5.23 -4.62 22.39
CA THR A 388 6.67 -4.91 22.26
C THR A 388 6.93 -5.93 21.16
N ASN A 389 6.09 -6.95 21.06
CA ASN A 389 6.08 -7.91 19.97
C ASN A 389 5.55 -7.28 18.68
N LEU A 390 5.83 -7.98 17.57
CA LEU A 390 5.11 -7.74 16.33
C LEU A 390 3.65 -8.16 16.49
N THR A 391 2.77 -7.59 15.69
CA THR A 391 1.33 -7.92 15.73
C THR A 391 0.77 -8.10 14.33
N THR A 392 -0.04 -9.13 14.14
CA THR A 392 -0.73 -9.38 12.87
C THR A 392 -2.20 -9.02 12.97
N ILE A 393 -2.74 -8.43 11.92
CA ILE A 393 -4.18 -8.37 11.65
C ILE A 393 -4.46 -9.43 10.59
N GLN A 394 -5.18 -10.50 10.95
CA GLN A 394 -5.55 -11.56 10.01
C GLN A 394 -6.77 -11.13 9.19
N ALA A 395 -6.52 -10.48 8.06
CA ALA A 395 -7.54 -9.97 7.18
C ALA A 395 -7.92 -10.99 6.08
N HIS A 396 -8.18 -12.23 6.50
CA HIS A 396 -8.59 -13.32 5.64
C HIS A 396 -9.59 -14.25 6.36
N TRP A 397 -10.24 -15.12 5.58
CA TRP A 397 -11.18 -16.10 6.12
C TRP A 397 -10.46 -17.25 6.80
N GLN A 398 -11.03 -17.71 7.91
CA GLN A 398 -10.61 -18.92 8.62
C GLN A 398 -11.37 -20.14 8.09
N TYR A 399 -10.78 -21.33 8.25
CA TYR A 399 -11.38 -22.57 7.80
C TYR A 399 -11.23 -23.66 8.87
N ASP A 400 -12.35 -24.08 9.44
CA ASP A 400 -12.48 -25.32 10.21
C ASP A 400 -12.98 -26.48 9.31
N SER A 401 -13.04 -27.70 9.86
CA SER A 401 -13.48 -28.87 9.10
C SER A 401 -14.87 -28.72 8.47
N THR A 402 -15.80 -28.05 9.14
CA THR A 402 -17.17 -27.87 8.65
C THR A 402 -17.19 -26.87 7.50
N SER A 403 -16.49 -25.74 7.65
CA SER A 403 -16.40 -24.72 6.60
C SER A 403 -15.66 -25.22 5.36
N VAL A 404 -14.65 -26.08 5.51
CA VAL A 404 -13.98 -26.75 4.37
C VAL A 404 -14.96 -27.66 3.63
N GLU A 405 -15.76 -28.45 4.35
CA GLU A 405 -16.76 -29.32 3.72
C GLU A 405 -17.78 -28.51 2.90
N GLU A 406 -18.29 -27.41 3.48
CA GLU A 406 -19.24 -26.53 2.80
C GLU A 406 -18.61 -25.77 1.61
N MET A 407 -17.35 -25.36 1.73
CA MET A 407 -16.58 -24.76 0.64
C MET A 407 -16.51 -25.69 -0.58
N LEU A 408 -16.15 -26.96 -0.35
CA LEU A 408 -16.05 -27.96 -1.41
C LEU A 408 -17.43 -28.29 -2.00
N LYS A 409 -18.49 -28.41 -1.18
CA LYS A 409 -19.88 -28.57 -1.67
C LYS A 409 -20.31 -27.41 -2.54
N ALA A 410 -19.85 -26.19 -2.24
CA ALA A 410 -20.12 -25.00 -3.01
C ALA A 410 -19.26 -24.88 -4.29
N GLY A 411 -18.38 -25.86 -4.56
CA GLY A 411 -17.46 -25.85 -5.70
C GLY A 411 -16.44 -24.70 -5.63
N SER A 412 -16.05 -24.30 -4.41
CA SER A 412 -15.12 -23.20 -4.16
C SER A 412 -13.80 -23.70 -3.57
N ASN A 413 -12.90 -22.75 -3.30
CA ASN A 413 -11.61 -22.95 -2.66
C ASN A 413 -11.18 -21.65 -1.95
N ILE A 414 -10.11 -21.72 -1.15
CA ILE A 414 -9.63 -20.59 -0.34
C ILE A 414 -9.37 -19.32 -1.18
N LEU A 415 -8.72 -19.46 -2.34
CA LEU A 415 -8.44 -18.33 -3.24
C LEU A 415 -9.73 -17.75 -3.83
N ASN A 416 -10.63 -18.61 -4.28
CA ASN A 416 -11.90 -18.19 -4.87
C ASN A 416 -12.78 -17.48 -3.85
N ASP A 417 -12.83 -17.94 -2.60
CA ASP A 417 -13.57 -17.26 -1.53
C ASP A 417 -12.96 -15.90 -1.17
N THR A 418 -11.64 -15.79 -1.19
CA THR A 418 -10.94 -14.51 -1.05
C THR A 418 -11.36 -13.53 -2.16
N LYS A 419 -11.36 -14.00 -3.42
CA LYS A 419 -11.78 -13.20 -4.58
C LYS A 419 -13.25 -12.81 -4.52
N LEU A 420 -14.14 -13.78 -4.26
CA LEU A 420 -15.59 -13.58 -4.31
C LEU A 420 -16.13 -12.82 -3.10
N SER A 421 -15.45 -12.82 -1.96
CA SER A 421 -15.82 -11.99 -0.80
C SER A 421 -15.43 -10.51 -0.99
N GLY A 422 -14.52 -10.22 -1.92
CA GLY A 422 -14.02 -8.87 -2.16
C GLY A 422 -13.22 -8.29 -1.00
N VAL A 423 -12.72 -9.13 -0.09
CA VAL A 423 -12.03 -8.69 1.15
C VAL A 423 -10.82 -7.81 0.83
N ASN A 424 -9.91 -8.25 -0.03
CA ASN A 424 -8.70 -7.50 -0.40
C ASN A 424 -9.05 -6.14 -1.02
N LYS A 425 -10.07 -6.08 -1.90
CA LYS A 425 -10.52 -4.83 -2.50
C LYS A 425 -11.07 -3.85 -1.45
N LYS A 426 -11.86 -4.34 -0.49
CA LYS A 426 -12.42 -3.52 0.59
C LYS A 426 -11.33 -3.01 1.53
N LEU A 427 -10.30 -3.83 1.79
CA LEU A 427 -9.17 -3.45 2.63
C LEU A 427 -8.50 -2.15 2.16
N ILE A 428 -8.34 -1.94 0.85
CA ILE A 428 -7.76 -0.70 0.27
C ILE A 428 -8.46 0.55 0.84
N GLY A 429 -9.79 0.54 0.93
CA GLY A 429 -10.57 1.68 1.42
C GLY A 429 -10.57 1.86 2.94
N ILE A 430 -10.30 0.80 3.71
CA ILE A 430 -10.29 0.87 5.17
C ILE A 430 -8.90 1.12 5.75
N ILE A 431 -7.82 0.68 5.08
CA ILE A 431 -6.45 0.79 5.57
C ILE A 431 -6.13 2.22 6.04
N PRO A 432 -6.52 3.30 5.33
CA PRO A 432 -6.27 4.66 5.81
C PRO A 432 -6.95 5.02 7.15
N GLN A 433 -8.01 4.30 7.54
CA GLN A 433 -8.83 4.57 8.71
C GLN A 433 -8.41 3.78 9.96
N LEU A 434 -7.62 2.72 9.79
CA LEU A 434 -7.15 1.88 10.89
C LEU A 434 -6.16 2.67 11.78
N GLU A 435 -6.12 2.47 13.09
CA GLU A 435 -5.24 3.26 13.97
C GLU A 435 -3.81 2.70 13.97
N TYR A 436 -3.66 1.41 14.27
CA TYR A 436 -2.38 0.70 14.29
C TYR A 436 -2.41 -0.46 13.31
N ILE A 437 -1.37 -0.55 12.48
CA ILE A 437 -1.11 -1.70 11.60
C ILE A 437 0.37 -2.01 11.69
N ASN A 438 0.72 -3.26 11.99
CA ASN A 438 2.07 -3.76 11.80
C ASN A 438 2.10 -4.76 10.64
N LEU A 439 1.57 -5.96 10.81
CA LEU A 439 1.44 -6.92 9.71
C LEU A 439 -0.03 -7.03 9.30
N LEU A 440 -0.36 -6.68 8.06
CA LEU A 440 -1.69 -6.95 7.49
C LEU A 440 -1.58 -8.25 6.69
N GLU A 441 -2.05 -9.34 7.28
CA GLU A 441 -1.96 -10.68 6.70
C GLU A 441 -3.19 -11.01 5.87
N VAL A 442 -2.99 -11.42 4.62
CA VAL A 442 -4.08 -11.72 3.67
C VAL A 442 -3.84 -13.05 2.95
N ASN A 443 -4.93 -13.67 2.50
CA ASN A 443 -4.90 -14.67 1.44
C ASN A 443 -4.86 -13.97 0.07
N ASP A 444 -4.33 -14.66 -0.93
CA ASP A 444 -4.17 -14.18 -2.31
C ASP A 444 -3.56 -12.77 -2.35
N ALA A 445 -2.38 -12.59 -1.77
CA ALA A 445 -1.76 -11.29 -1.57
C ALA A 445 -1.44 -10.55 -2.87
N CYS A 446 -1.39 -11.25 -4.02
CA CYS A 446 -1.28 -10.61 -5.34
C CYS A 446 -2.61 -10.05 -5.84
N LEU A 447 -3.75 -10.52 -5.35
CA LEU A 447 -5.06 -9.94 -5.64
C LEU A 447 -5.19 -8.57 -4.95
N TYR A 448 -4.97 -7.51 -5.72
CA TYR A 448 -4.84 -6.12 -5.28
C TYR A 448 -3.58 -5.83 -4.44
N GLY A 449 -2.53 -6.62 -4.60
CA GLY A 449 -1.34 -6.52 -3.76
C GLY A 449 -0.66 -5.15 -3.82
N VAL A 450 -0.53 -4.58 -5.04
CA VAL A 450 0.11 -3.29 -5.24
C VAL A 450 -0.69 -2.18 -4.56
N GLU A 451 -2.00 -2.18 -4.73
CA GLU A 451 -2.91 -1.20 -4.13
C GLU A 451 -2.95 -1.32 -2.60
N LEU A 452 -2.91 -2.54 -2.05
CA LEU A 452 -2.79 -2.78 -0.62
C LEU A 452 -1.46 -2.25 -0.08
N ALA A 453 -0.36 -2.55 -0.75
CA ALA A 453 0.97 -2.09 -0.35
C ALA A 453 1.08 -0.56 -0.41
N GLU A 454 0.51 0.07 -1.44
CA GLU A 454 0.43 1.53 -1.55
C GLU A 454 -0.41 2.15 -0.43
N ALA A 455 -1.57 1.57 -0.12
CA ALA A 455 -2.41 2.03 0.97
C ALA A 455 -1.69 1.96 2.33
N LEU A 456 -0.89 0.91 2.56
CA LEU A 456 -0.07 0.76 3.76
C LEU A 456 1.09 1.78 3.79
N LYS A 457 1.81 1.95 2.68
CA LYS A 457 2.89 2.93 2.53
C LYS A 457 2.40 4.38 2.68
N ALA A 458 1.17 4.67 2.28
CA ALA A 458 0.60 6.01 2.44
C ALA A 458 0.42 6.40 3.93
N ARG A 459 0.47 5.44 4.86
CA ARG A 459 0.38 5.69 6.31
C ARG A 459 1.71 6.08 6.95
N THR A 460 2.83 5.81 6.28
CA THR A 460 4.19 6.05 6.81
C THR A 460 4.78 7.39 6.39
N LYS A 461 4.06 8.13 5.53
CA LYS A 461 4.39 9.48 5.05
C LYS A 461 3.60 10.52 5.83
#